data_AF-A0A3C1KHG0-F1
#
_entry.id   AF-A0A3C1KHG0-F1
#
_cell.length_a   1.000
_cell.length_b   1.000
_cell.length_c   1.000
_cell.angle_alpha   90.00
_cell.angle_beta   90.00
_cell.angle_gamma   90.00
#
_symmetry.space_group_name_H-M   'P 1'
#
loop_
_entity.id
_entity.type
_entity.pdbx_description
1 polymer ?
#
loop_
_entity_poly.entity_id
_entity_poly.type
_entity_poly.pdbx_seq_one_letter_code
_entity_poly.pdbx_strand_id
1 'polypeptide(L)'
;MIQPIDYFLVAWFVLVAISTIWVGVDQFRHNPEPAVMKWGFILVTLYLGPIGALLYVLADKEPRPGEHEEFTRPLWKQGIGSTIHCVAGDATGIIVAAVVVASLGLPMWLDLIIEYAAGFAFGLFVFQALFMKNMMGGSYWQNVRRSFLPEFISMNLMMAGMAPVMSLLMMGRDMRAMLPTELLFWAVMSFGIAAGFVLAYPVNVWMVKKGLKHGLMTVRPQPASHPQEHDAHAQHNPQPPEAHAGHDQAAGGASSPGSGHEAHQPSGAGAVTVPQLTVVGAFSAIALVVGMVAPANAVNMTLSAHDVGGLIMPPGMIMTRDTPAEAMRDMAAVDPRAATAAYDVDTRGDEVLEPARIEDGVRVFELTVSQIRWEILPGVTVDAYAYNGQIPGPRLQVTQGDRIRIDVTNELDESTTVHWHGLDVPNEMDGPAGITQDPIQPGDTYRYEYTVKQWGTFFYHSHDHADRQQALGLYGALIIDPADPGLQPPADREYTIQLQEWLSREGLTYPAMPMEGGMPNYFTINGKAYPATETIDMKVGETLRVRFIGSNTNDIHPMHIHGGPFTVVARDGAALTTAQQFQADTINVGPGQRYDVLWNALEPGQWLIHCHINHHTTNNNVETDGAGGLTMIINVTE
;
A
#
# COMPACT_ATOMS: atom_id res chain seq x y z
N MET A 1 4.63 -10.80 3.76
CA MET A 1 3.22 -10.37 3.89
C MET A 1 3.18 -9.42 5.06
N ILE A 2 2.66 -8.23 4.84
CA ILE A 2 2.67 -7.10 5.77
C ILE A 2 1.28 -6.91 6.38
N GLN A 3 0.22 -7.05 5.59
CA GLN A 3 -1.15 -6.78 6.01
C GLN A 3 -2.06 -8.02 5.88
N PRO A 4 -3.17 -8.09 6.65
CA PRO A 4 -4.15 -9.18 6.52
C PRO A 4 -4.66 -9.41 5.09
N ILE A 5 -4.76 -8.34 4.29
CA ILE A 5 -5.16 -8.41 2.89
C ILE A 5 -4.21 -9.29 2.06
N ASP A 6 -2.92 -9.33 2.40
CA ASP A 6 -1.94 -10.12 1.64
C ASP A 6 -2.25 -11.62 1.72
N TYR A 7 -2.67 -12.11 2.89
CA TYR A 7 -3.10 -13.51 3.07
C TYR A 7 -4.36 -13.83 2.28
N PHE A 8 -5.32 -12.90 2.27
CA PHE A 8 -6.53 -13.04 1.45
C PHE A 8 -6.17 -13.09 -0.04
N LEU A 9 -5.25 -12.23 -0.50
CA LEU A 9 -4.81 -12.19 -1.89
C LEU A 9 -4.10 -13.49 -2.29
N VAL A 10 -3.25 -14.06 -1.44
CA VAL A 10 -2.65 -15.38 -1.71
C VAL A 10 -3.73 -16.44 -1.94
N ALA A 11 -4.72 -16.53 -1.04
CA ALA A 11 -5.82 -17.48 -1.20
C ALA A 11 -6.64 -17.21 -2.48
N TRP A 12 -6.90 -15.94 -2.78
CA TRP A 12 -7.61 -15.51 -3.99
C TRP A 12 -6.86 -15.91 -5.26
N PHE A 13 -5.54 -15.66 -5.34
CA PHE A 13 -4.76 -16.00 -6.52
C PHE A 13 -4.57 -17.50 -6.71
N VAL A 14 -4.59 -18.31 -5.63
CA VAL A 14 -4.70 -19.77 -5.75
C VAL A 14 -6.02 -20.15 -6.41
N LEU A 15 -7.14 -19.53 -6.01
CA LEU A 15 -8.44 -19.76 -6.64
C LEU A 15 -8.48 -19.29 -8.10
N VAL A 16 -7.82 -18.17 -8.43
CA VAL A 16 -7.65 -17.68 -9.81
C VAL A 16 -6.93 -18.75 -10.65
N ALA A 17 -5.82 -19.30 -10.14
CA ALA A 17 -5.06 -20.33 -10.85
C ALA A 17 -5.89 -21.59 -11.10
N ILE A 18 -6.58 -22.11 -10.06
CA ILE A 18 -7.46 -23.29 -10.18
C ILE A 18 -8.58 -23.03 -11.19
N SER A 19 -9.24 -21.88 -11.11
CA SER A 19 -10.34 -21.49 -11.99
C SER A 19 -9.88 -21.40 -13.44
N THR A 20 -8.73 -20.76 -13.68
CA THR A 20 -8.16 -20.58 -15.02
C THR A 20 -7.75 -21.91 -15.65
N ILE A 21 -7.11 -22.79 -14.88
CA ILE A 21 -6.74 -24.14 -15.34
C ILE A 21 -8.00 -24.93 -15.68
N TRP A 22 -9.02 -24.90 -14.82
CA TRP A 22 -10.25 -25.62 -15.05
C TRP A 22 -10.99 -25.14 -16.32
N VAL A 23 -11.16 -23.82 -16.48
CA VAL A 23 -11.76 -23.23 -17.69
C VAL A 23 -10.96 -23.61 -18.93
N GLY A 24 -9.62 -23.54 -18.87
CA GLY A 24 -8.76 -23.92 -19.99
C GLY A 24 -8.92 -25.39 -20.39
N VAL A 25 -8.93 -26.31 -19.42
CA VAL A 25 -9.13 -27.74 -19.70
C VAL A 25 -10.51 -28.02 -20.28
N ASP A 26 -11.57 -27.40 -19.73
CA ASP A 26 -12.94 -27.63 -20.17
C ASP A 26 -13.22 -27.05 -21.56
N GLN A 27 -12.77 -25.82 -21.84
CA GLN A 27 -12.91 -25.15 -23.13
C GLN A 27 -12.33 -25.97 -24.29
N PHE A 28 -11.13 -26.55 -24.11
CA PHE A 28 -10.47 -27.33 -25.17
C PHE A 28 -10.96 -28.77 -25.28
N ARG A 29 -11.63 -29.32 -24.26
CA ARG A 29 -12.14 -30.70 -24.29
C ARG A 29 -13.61 -30.82 -24.66
N HIS A 30 -14.45 -29.90 -24.19
CA HIS A 30 -15.90 -30.09 -24.21
C HIS A 30 -16.66 -28.96 -24.90
N ASN A 31 -16.09 -27.76 -25.03
CA ASN A 31 -16.85 -26.61 -25.54
C ASN A 31 -16.65 -26.42 -27.06
N PRO A 32 -17.72 -26.38 -27.87
CA PRO A 32 -17.65 -26.26 -29.32
C PRO A 32 -17.51 -24.81 -29.82
N GLU A 33 -16.65 -24.00 -29.18
CA GLU A 33 -16.41 -22.60 -29.58
C GLU A 33 -15.19 -22.41 -30.52
N PRO A 34 -15.10 -21.29 -31.26
CA PRO A 34 -13.88 -20.88 -31.94
C PRO A 34 -12.72 -20.68 -30.95
N ALA A 35 -11.49 -20.98 -31.37
CA ALA A 35 -10.29 -20.85 -30.51
C ALA A 35 -10.12 -19.45 -29.89
N VAL A 36 -10.58 -18.41 -30.59
CA VAL A 36 -10.54 -17.01 -30.14
C VAL A 36 -11.35 -16.82 -28.85
N MET A 37 -12.58 -17.33 -28.83
CA MET A 37 -13.47 -17.21 -27.67
C MET A 37 -12.99 -18.07 -26.51
N LYS A 38 -12.42 -19.25 -26.80
CA LYS A 38 -11.75 -20.10 -25.78
C LYS A 38 -10.66 -19.33 -25.05
N TRP A 39 -9.76 -18.68 -25.78
CA TRP A 39 -8.73 -17.83 -25.17
C TRP A 39 -9.32 -16.61 -24.46
N GLY A 40 -10.38 -16.02 -25.00
CA GLY A 40 -11.11 -14.94 -24.34
C GLY A 40 -11.58 -15.30 -22.93
N PHE A 41 -12.25 -16.45 -22.77
CA PHE A 41 -12.69 -16.93 -21.46
C PHE A 41 -11.53 -17.31 -20.53
N ILE A 42 -10.45 -17.89 -21.06
CA ILE A 42 -9.26 -18.21 -20.26
C ILE A 42 -8.63 -16.94 -19.70
N LEU A 43 -8.43 -15.91 -20.54
CA LEU A 43 -7.83 -14.65 -20.12
C LEU A 43 -8.73 -13.87 -19.17
N VAL A 44 -10.03 -13.77 -19.45
CA VAL A 44 -10.96 -13.10 -18.52
C VAL A 44 -11.05 -13.86 -17.19
N THR A 45 -10.95 -15.18 -17.18
CA THR A 45 -10.85 -15.96 -15.93
C THR A 45 -9.54 -15.73 -15.21
N LEU A 46 -8.43 -15.53 -15.93
CA LEU A 46 -7.16 -15.13 -15.33
C LEU A 46 -7.27 -13.75 -14.66
N TYR A 47 -8.02 -12.81 -15.25
CA TYR A 47 -8.19 -11.46 -14.70
C TYR A 47 -9.22 -11.38 -13.57
N LEU A 48 -10.33 -12.10 -13.69
CA LEU A 48 -11.46 -12.00 -12.75
C LEU A 48 -11.56 -13.18 -11.77
N GLY A 49 -10.69 -14.18 -11.92
CA GLY A 49 -10.65 -15.36 -11.07
C GLY A 49 -11.93 -16.18 -11.11
N PRO A 50 -12.43 -16.64 -9.94
CA PRO A 50 -13.69 -17.40 -9.83
C PRO A 50 -14.90 -16.72 -10.47
N ILE A 51 -14.93 -15.38 -10.55
CA ILE A 51 -16.01 -14.64 -11.21
C ILE A 51 -15.99 -14.91 -12.72
N GLY A 52 -14.80 -14.94 -13.34
CA GLY A 52 -14.66 -15.29 -14.75
C GLY A 52 -15.09 -16.72 -15.05
N ALA A 53 -14.74 -17.67 -14.17
CA ALA A 53 -15.21 -19.06 -14.28
C ALA A 53 -16.73 -19.18 -14.13
N LEU A 54 -17.35 -18.39 -13.24
CA LEU A 54 -18.81 -18.31 -13.13
C LEU A 54 -19.44 -17.77 -14.42
N LEU A 55 -18.87 -16.71 -15.01
CA LEU A 55 -19.34 -16.17 -16.29
C LEU A 55 -19.24 -17.21 -17.40
N TYR A 56 -18.14 -17.97 -17.45
CA TYR A 56 -17.99 -19.09 -18.38
C TYR A 56 -19.13 -20.11 -18.22
N VAL A 57 -19.39 -20.57 -17.00
CA VAL A 57 -20.44 -21.56 -16.73
C VAL A 57 -21.83 -21.05 -17.12
N LEU A 58 -22.14 -19.79 -16.82
CA LEU A 58 -23.48 -19.25 -17.02
C LEU A 58 -23.75 -18.82 -18.47
N ALA A 59 -22.73 -18.35 -19.18
CA ALA A 59 -22.89 -17.77 -20.50
C ALA A 59 -22.55 -18.72 -21.64
N ASP A 60 -21.53 -19.56 -21.47
CA ASP A 60 -20.85 -20.22 -22.59
C ASP A 60 -20.79 -21.74 -22.47
N LYS A 61 -20.36 -22.27 -21.32
CA LYS A 61 -20.15 -23.71 -21.11
C LYS A 61 -21.35 -24.55 -21.61
N GLU A 62 -21.09 -25.43 -22.58
CA GLU A 62 -22.11 -26.35 -23.09
C GLU A 62 -22.72 -27.20 -21.93
N PRO A 63 -24.04 -27.10 -21.68
CA PRO A 63 -24.68 -27.86 -20.60
C PRO A 63 -24.72 -29.36 -20.88
N ARG A 64 -25.02 -29.72 -22.13
CA ARG A 64 -25.06 -31.09 -22.66
C ARG A 64 -24.61 -31.07 -24.13
N PRO A 65 -23.93 -32.13 -24.61
CA PRO A 65 -23.49 -32.20 -25.99
C PRO A 65 -24.65 -32.01 -26.97
N GLY A 66 -24.61 -30.98 -27.82
CA GLY A 66 -25.71 -30.66 -28.73
C GLY A 66 -26.50 -29.40 -28.40
N GLU A 67 -26.39 -28.86 -27.18
CA GLU A 67 -27.26 -27.78 -26.70
C GLU A 67 -26.61 -26.39 -26.70
N HIS A 68 -25.33 -26.27 -27.10
CA HIS A 68 -24.57 -25.01 -27.03
C HIS A 68 -25.23 -23.84 -27.77
N GLU A 69 -25.71 -24.03 -29.00
CA GLU A 69 -26.36 -22.99 -29.81
C GLU A 69 -27.62 -22.43 -29.14
N GLU A 70 -28.44 -23.31 -28.57
CA GLU A 70 -29.66 -22.89 -27.86
C GLU A 70 -29.32 -22.23 -26.52
N PHE A 71 -28.34 -22.78 -25.81
CA PHE A 71 -27.89 -22.26 -24.53
C PHE A 71 -27.33 -20.84 -24.64
N THR A 72 -26.54 -20.54 -25.67
CA THR A 72 -25.89 -19.24 -25.90
C THR A 72 -26.77 -18.23 -26.63
N ARG A 73 -27.91 -18.64 -27.20
CA ARG A 73 -28.86 -17.78 -27.94
C ARG A 73 -29.34 -16.52 -27.19
N PRO A 74 -29.61 -16.53 -25.87
CA PRO A 74 -30.09 -15.35 -25.15
C PRO A 74 -29.17 -14.13 -25.31
N LEU A 75 -29.76 -12.96 -25.58
CA LEU A 75 -29.02 -11.73 -25.89
C LEU A 75 -28.01 -11.31 -24.80
N TRP A 76 -28.33 -11.55 -23.53
CA TRP A 76 -27.42 -11.22 -22.42
C TRP A 76 -26.15 -12.09 -22.44
N LYS A 77 -26.25 -13.37 -22.85
CA LYS A 77 -25.09 -14.26 -23.02
C LYS A 77 -24.26 -13.89 -24.23
N GLN A 78 -24.92 -13.54 -25.33
CA GLN A 78 -24.25 -12.98 -26.51
C GLN A 78 -23.52 -11.67 -26.16
N GLY A 79 -24.12 -10.83 -25.31
CA GLY A 79 -23.46 -9.66 -24.75
C GLY A 79 -22.23 -10.02 -23.91
N ILE A 80 -22.32 -11.02 -23.04
CA ILE A 80 -21.16 -11.50 -22.26
C ILE A 80 -20.03 -11.95 -23.19
N GLY A 81 -20.32 -12.77 -24.20
CA GLY A 81 -19.31 -13.18 -25.19
C GLY A 81 -18.66 -11.99 -25.89
N SER A 82 -19.45 -11.03 -26.35
CA SER A 82 -18.95 -9.81 -26.99
C SER A 82 -18.05 -8.98 -26.05
N THR A 83 -18.43 -8.85 -24.77
CA THR A 83 -17.63 -8.11 -23.79
C THR A 83 -16.35 -8.87 -23.45
N ILE A 84 -16.41 -10.19 -23.28
CA ILE A 84 -15.24 -11.04 -22.99
C ILE A 84 -14.20 -10.95 -24.10
N HIS A 85 -14.63 -11.01 -25.35
CA HIS A 85 -13.74 -10.88 -26.50
C HIS A 85 -13.00 -9.53 -26.53
N CYS A 86 -13.70 -8.44 -26.17
CA CYS A 86 -13.14 -7.09 -26.07
C CYS A 86 -12.15 -7.00 -24.89
N VAL A 87 -12.62 -7.34 -23.69
CA VAL A 87 -11.86 -7.20 -22.44
C VAL A 87 -10.62 -8.10 -22.45
N ALA A 88 -10.68 -9.30 -23.04
CA ALA A 88 -9.51 -10.16 -23.16
C ALA A 88 -8.34 -9.48 -23.87
N GLY A 89 -8.61 -8.80 -25.00
CA GLY A 89 -7.60 -8.06 -25.74
C GLY A 89 -7.18 -6.77 -25.03
N ASP A 90 -8.14 -5.90 -24.74
CA ASP A 90 -7.86 -4.58 -24.17
C ASP A 90 -7.13 -4.67 -22.83
N ALA A 91 -7.60 -5.53 -21.92
CA ALA A 91 -6.98 -5.71 -20.60
C ALA A 91 -5.58 -6.31 -20.70
N THR A 92 -5.31 -7.22 -21.66
CA THR A 92 -3.94 -7.73 -21.87
C THR A 92 -2.99 -6.58 -22.20
N GLY A 93 -3.37 -5.72 -23.15
CA GLY A 93 -2.55 -4.58 -23.57
C GLY A 93 -2.33 -3.58 -22.44
N ILE A 94 -3.38 -3.30 -21.66
CA ILE A 94 -3.30 -2.41 -20.49
C ILE A 94 -2.38 -3.00 -19.43
N ILE A 95 -2.55 -4.27 -19.03
CA ILE A 95 -1.72 -4.91 -18.00
C ILE A 95 -0.24 -4.89 -18.39
N VAL A 96 0.09 -5.25 -19.64
CA VAL A 96 1.48 -5.25 -20.11
C VAL A 96 2.05 -3.83 -20.08
N ALA A 97 1.29 -2.83 -20.53
CA ALA A 97 1.71 -1.45 -20.48
C ALA A 97 1.90 -0.97 -19.03
N ALA A 98 0.97 -1.25 -18.13
CA ALA A 98 1.00 -0.89 -16.72
C ALA A 98 2.29 -1.39 -16.04
N VAL A 99 2.67 -2.65 -16.30
CA VAL A 99 3.93 -3.22 -15.77
C VAL A 99 5.15 -2.47 -16.30
N VAL A 100 5.17 -2.13 -17.59
CA VAL A 100 6.28 -1.41 -18.21
C VAL A 100 6.38 0.02 -17.67
N VAL A 101 5.29 0.78 -17.66
CA VAL A 101 5.31 2.20 -17.25
C VAL A 101 5.59 2.35 -15.75
N ALA A 102 5.04 1.45 -14.91
CA ALA A 102 5.37 1.40 -13.48
C ALA A 102 6.85 1.12 -13.25
N SER A 103 7.46 0.22 -14.04
CA SER A 103 8.90 -0.07 -13.96
C SER A 103 9.79 1.07 -14.48
N LEU A 104 9.24 1.97 -15.30
CA LEU A 104 9.93 3.16 -15.80
C LEU A 104 9.76 4.37 -14.87
N GLY A 105 8.83 4.32 -13.91
CA GLY A 105 8.51 5.45 -13.04
C GLY A 105 7.90 6.63 -13.78
N LEU A 106 7.03 6.37 -14.76
CA LEU A 106 6.29 7.43 -15.43
C LEU A 106 5.16 7.96 -14.52
N PRO A 107 4.76 9.24 -14.68
CA PRO A 107 3.69 9.82 -13.87
C PRO A 107 2.33 9.23 -14.27
N MET A 108 1.46 9.02 -13.28
CA MET A 108 0.21 8.28 -13.47
C MET A 108 -0.71 8.81 -14.59
N TRP A 109 -0.79 10.13 -14.79
CA TRP A 109 -1.59 10.69 -15.89
C TRP A 109 -1.11 10.21 -17.27
N LEU A 110 0.20 10.01 -17.42
CA LEU A 110 0.80 9.51 -18.66
C LEU A 110 0.64 8.00 -18.77
N ASP A 111 0.73 7.28 -17.64
CA ASP A 111 0.49 5.83 -17.57
C ASP A 111 -0.87 5.48 -18.14
N LEU A 112 -1.93 6.16 -17.68
CA LEU A 112 -3.30 5.93 -18.17
C LEU A 112 -3.45 6.16 -19.69
N ILE A 113 -2.72 7.13 -20.25
CA ILE A 113 -2.74 7.41 -21.70
C ILE A 113 -2.03 6.28 -22.46
N ILE A 114 -0.87 5.85 -21.98
CA ILE A 114 -0.08 4.77 -22.59
C ILE A 114 -0.85 3.45 -22.49
N GLU A 115 -1.41 3.14 -21.34
CA GLU A 115 -2.26 1.97 -21.10
C GLU A 115 -3.47 1.95 -22.01
N TYR A 116 -4.19 3.08 -22.15
CA TYR A 116 -5.30 3.19 -23.09
C TYR A 116 -4.85 2.91 -24.53
N ALA A 117 -3.75 3.52 -24.96
CA ALA A 117 -3.24 3.34 -26.32
C ALA A 117 -2.79 1.90 -26.59
N ALA A 118 -2.10 1.28 -25.63
CA ALA A 118 -1.64 -0.10 -25.71
C ALA A 118 -2.80 -1.09 -25.68
N GLY A 119 -3.76 -0.91 -24.78
CA GLY A 119 -5.00 -1.68 -24.71
C GLY A 119 -5.74 -1.66 -26.04
N PHE A 120 -6.04 -0.45 -26.54
CA PHE A 120 -6.76 -0.29 -27.79
C PHE A 120 -6.01 -0.89 -29.00
N ALA A 121 -4.69 -0.69 -29.07
CA ALA A 121 -3.88 -1.26 -30.14
C ALA A 121 -3.85 -2.79 -30.09
N PHE A 122 -3.67 -3.37 -28.90
CA PHE A 122 -3.64 -4.82 -28.72
C PHE A 122 -5.01 -5.45 -28.99
N GLY A 123 -6.08 -4.88 -28.45
CA GLY A 123 -7.46 -5.26 -28.74
C GLY A 123 -7.75 -5.25 -30.24
N LEU A 124 -7.50 -4.13 -30.91
CA LEU A 124 -7.82 -3.96 -32.33
C LEU A 124 -6.96 -4.83 -33.27
N PHE A 125 -5.63 -4.83 -33.10
CA PHE A 125 -4.73 -5.46 -34.07
C PHE A 125 -4.47 -6.94 -33.77
N VAL A 126 -4.41 -7.32 -32.49
CA VAL A 126 -4.15 -8.71 -32.10
C VAL A 126 -5.48 -9.45 -31.93
N PHE A 127 -6.34 -8.99 -31.02
CA PHE A 127 -7.55 -9.73 -30.65
C PHE A 127 -8.67 -9.67 -31.71
N GLN A 128 -8.93 -8.51 -32.30
CA GLN A 128 -9.97 -8.38 -33.33
C GLN A 128 -9.44 -8.81 -34.70
N ALA A 129 -8.36 -8.20 -35.20
CA ALA A 129 -7.99 -8.33 -36.61
C ALA A 129 -7.31 -9.68 -36.96
N LEU A 130 -6.43 -10.19 -36.08
CA LEU A 130 -5.70 -11.44 -36.35
C LEU A 130 -6.57 -12.67 -36.11
N PHE A 131 -7.31 -12.69 -35.02
CA PHE A 131 -8.14 -13.84 -34.65
C PHE A 131 -9.46 -13.91 -35.43
N MET A 132 -10.07 -12.78 -35.84
CA MET A 132 -11.26 -12.82 -36.71
C MET A 132 -10.96 -13.11 -38.19
N LYS A 133 -9.68 -13.04 -38.63
CA LYS A 133 -9.28 -13.43 -40.00
C LYS A 133 -9.72 -14.86 -40.33
N ASN A 134 -9.69 -15.75 -39.34
CA ASN A 134 -10.07 -17.15 -39.50
C ASN A 134 -11.59 -17.40 -39.43
N MET A 135 -12.39 -16.39 -39.06
CA MET A 135 -13.83 -16.53 -38.81
C MET A 135 -14.71 -15.80 -39.84
N MET A 136 -14.38 -14.56 -40.23
CA MET A 136 -15.25 -13.74 -41.10
C MET A 136 -14.86 -13.75 -42.59
N GLY A 137 -13.69 -14.30 -42.93
CA GLY A 137 -13.11 -14.17 -44.27
C GLY A 137 -12.73 -12.72 -44.62
N GLY A 138 -11.95 -12.53 -45.67
CA GLY A 138 -11.47 -11.21 -46.12
C GLY A 138 -10.05 -10.86 -45.68
N SER A 139 -9.59 -9.66 -46.04
CA SER A 139 -8.24 -9.19 -45.71
C SER A 139 -8.15 -8.68 -44.27
N TYR A 140 -6.98 -8.83 -43.63
CA TYR A 140 -6.72 -8.32 -42.28
C TYR A 140 -7.17 -6.86 -42.11
N TRP A 141 -6.84 -5.99 -43.07
CA TRP A 141 -7.19 -4.57 -43.05
C TRP A 141 -8.68 -4.28 -43.22
N GLN A 142 -9.42 -5.16 -43.89
CA GLN A 142 -10.87 -5.04 -43.97
C GLN A 142 -11.53 -5.33 -42.61
N ASN A 143 -10.98 -6.29 -41.85
CA ASN A 143 -11.44 -6.59 -40.50
C ASN A 143 -11.13 -5.45 -39.54
N VAL A 144 -9.91 -4.89 -39.56
CA VAL A 144 -9.54 -3.70 -38.77
C VAL A 144 -10.53 -2.54 -38.99
N ARG A 145 -10.84 -2.21 -40.24
CA ARG A 145 -11.76 -1.11 -40.56
C ARG A 145 -13.18 -1.34 -40.07
N ARG A 146 -13.65 -2.58 -40.09
CA ARG A 146 -15.01 -2.94 -39.66
C ARG A 146 -15.13 -2.97 -38.13
N SER A 147 -14.09 -3.41 -37.43
CA SER A 147 -14.09 -3.52 -35.97
C SER A 147 -13.69 -2.22 -35.24
N PHE A 148 -13.06 -1.26 -35.94
CA PHE A 148 -12.54 -0.04 -35.32
C PHE A 148 -13.57 0.70 -34.46
N LEU A 149 -14.74 1.03 -35.02
CA LEU A 149 -15.72 1.86 -34.33
C LEU A 149 -16.43 1.14 -33.17
N PRO A 150 -16.91 -0.13 -33.33
CA PRO A 150 -17.43 -0.89 -32.21
C PRO A 150 -16.40 -1.14 -31.10
N GLU A 151 -15.11 -1.25 -31.44
CA GLU A 151 -14.06 -1.40 -30.45
C GLU A 151 -13.76 -0.09 -29.73
N PHE A 152 -13.68 1.01 -30.46
CA PHE A 152 -13.50 2.34 -29.90
C PHE A 152 -14.57 2.67 -28.84
N ILE A 153 -15.84 2.41 -29.16
CA ILE A 153 -16.96 2.64 -28.22
C ILE A 153 -16.83 1.74 -26.97
N SER A 154 -16.46 0.47 -27.15
CA SER A 154 -16.33 -0.50 -26.06
C SER A 154 -15.15 -0.16 -25.15
N MET A 155 -13.98 0.09 -25.73
CA MET A 155 -12.74 0.44 -25.03
C MET A 155 -12.88 1.75 -24.26
N ASN A 156 -13.54 2.76 -24.84
CA ASN A 156 -13.83 4.02 -24.14
C ASN A 156 -14.59 3.78 -22.83
N LEU A 157 -15.64 2.95 -22.86
CA LEU A 157 -16.44 2.64 -21.68
C LEU A 157 -15.73 1.69 -20.73
N MET A 158 -14.88 0.80 -21.23
CA MET A 158 -14.01 -0.03 -20.40
C MET A 158 -13.04 0.83 -19.59
N MET A 159 -12.31 1.73 -20.26
CA MET A 159 -11.36 2.63 -19.59
C MET A 159 -12.04 3.70 -18.74
N ALA A 160 -13.24 4.16 -19.11
CA ALA A 160 -14.03 5.06 -18.27
C ALA A 160 -14.37 4.45 -16.90
N GLY A 161 -14.48 3.11 -16.82
CA GLY A 161 -14.74 2.39 -15.57
C GLY A 161 -13.47 1.97 -14.85
N MET A 162 -12.47 1.52 -15.61
CA MET A 162 -11.21 1.01 -15.07
C MET A 162 -10.30 2.11 -14.51
N ALA A 163 -10.12 3.22 -15.23
CA ALA A 163 -9.18 4.27 -14.86
C ALA A 163 -9.48 4.89 -13.47
N PRO A 164 -10.73 5.27 -13.13
CA PRO A 164 -11.03 5.78 -11.79
C PRO A 164 -10.72 4.79 -10.67
N VAL A 165 -11.06 3.52 -10.87
CA VAL A 165 -10.85 2.47 -9.86
C VAL A 165 -9.35 2.25 -9.65
N MET A 166 -8.58 2.18 -10.74
CA MET A 166 -7.13 2.07 -10.65
C MET A 166 -6.51 3.28 -9.97
N SER A 167 -6.78 4.50 -10.44
CA SER A 167 -6.16 5.70 -9.87
C SER A 167 -6.47 5.86 -8.38
N LEU A 168 -7.71 5.62 -7.96
CA LEU A 168 -8.10 5.78 -6.55
C LEU A 168 -7.55 4.68 -5.63
N LEU A 169 -7.38 3.46 -6.13
CA LEU A 169 -6.83 2.36 -5.34
C LEU A 169 -5.30 2.30 -5.37
N MET A 170 -4.68 2.68 -6.49
CA MET A 170 -3.22 2.72 -6.65
C MET A 170 -2.60 3.92 -5.93
N MET A 171 -3.18 5.12 -6.05
CA MET A 171 -2.83 6.31 -5.24
C MET A 171 -3.68 6.42 -3.97
N GLY A 172 -4.23 5.29 -3.53
CA GLY A 172 -4.95 5.21 -2.28
C GLY A 172 -3.98 5.13 -1.10
N ARG A 173 -4.47 4.57 0.01
CA ARG A 173 -3.67 4.42 1.23
C ARG A 173 -2.46 3.50 1.07
N ASP A 174 -2.60 2.43 0.29
CA ASP A 174 -1.60 1.37 0.17
C ASP A 174 -1.03 1.36 -1.26
N MET A 175 0.02 2.14 -1.47
CA MET A 175 0.67 2.32 -2.77
C MET A 175 1.61 1.18 -3.14
N ARG A 176 1.65 0.08 -2.36
CA ARG A 176 2.13 -1.22 -2.87
C ARG A 176 1.32 -1.64 -4.10
N ALA A 177 0.09 -1.16 -4.23
CA ALA A 177 -0.74 -1.31 -5.42
C ALA A 177 -0.13 -0.73 -6.70
N MET A 178 0.89 0.13 -6.63
CA MET A 178 1.59 0.68 -7.80
C MET A 178 2.77 -0.18 -8.25
N LEU A 179 3.18 -1.18 -7.47
CA LEU A 179 4.37 -1.98 -7.73
C LEU A 179 3.99 -3.36 -8.32
N PRO A 180 4.39 -3.69 -9.56
CA PRO A 180 4.09 -4.99 -10.18
C PRO A 180 4.62 -6.21 -9.42
N THR A 181 5.58 -6.01 -8.52
CA THR A 181 6.16 -7.03 -7.64
C THR A 181 5.25 -7.41 -6.47
N GLU A 182 4.24 -6.59 -6.17
CA GLU A 182 3.32 -6.80 -5.05
C GLU A 182 2.00 -7.42 -5.52
N LEU A 183 1.42 -8.32 -4.72
CA LEU A 183 0.13 -8.96 -5.06
C LEU A 183 -1.02 -7.94 -5.15
N LEU A 184 -0.92 -6.84 -4.41
CA LEU A 184 -1.94 -5.81 -4.36
C LEU A 184 -2.10 -5.10 -5.71
N PHE A 185 -1.02 -4.90 -6.46
CA PHE A 185 -1.07 -4.36 -7.83
C PHE A 185 -1.99 -5.20 -8.71
N TRP A 186 -1.79 -6.51 -8.72
CA TRP A 186 -2.58 -7.45 -9.53
C TRP A 186 -4.05 -7.50 -9.08
N ALA A 187 -4.31 -7.35 -7.79
CA ALA A 187 -5.67 -7.27 -7.26
C ALA A 187 -6.38 -6.01 -7.75
N VAL A 188 -5.73 -4.85 -7.67
CA VAL A 188 -6.29 -3.58 -8.14
C VAL A 188 -6.52 -3.59 -9.65
N MET A 189 -5.59 -4.16 -10.44
CA MET A 189 -5.78 -4.38 -11.88
C MET A 189 -7.03 -5.22 -12.16
N SER A 190 -7.21 -6.31 -11.40
CA SER A 190 -8.38 -7.19 -11.53
C SER A 190 -9.69 -6.45 -11.22
N PHE A 191 -9.71 -5.61 -10.18
CA PHE A 191 -10.86 -4.77 -9.84
C PHE A 191 -11.14 -3.71 -10.91
N GLY A 192 -10.11 -3.06 -11.44
CA GLY A 192 -10.22 -2.11 -12.54
C GLY A 192 -10.84 -2.76 -13.79
N ILE A 193 -10.36 -3.95 -14.18
CA ILE A 193 -10.91 -4.72 -15.29
C ILE A 193 -12.37 -5.09 -15.05
N ALA A 194 -12.73 -5.50 -13.82
CA ALA A 194 -14.12 -5.81 -13.46
C ALA A 194 -15.04 -4.58 -13.61
N ALA A 195 -14.60 -3.42 -13.13
CA ALA A 195 -15.35 -2.17 -13.26
C ALA A 195 -15.52 -1.75 -14.73
N GLY A 196 -14.45 -1.84 -15.52
CA GLY A 196 -14.48 -1.62 -16.96
C GLY A 196 -15.41 -2.58 -17.68
N PHE A 197 -15.39 -3.87 -17.33
CA PHE A 197 -16.29 -4.89 -17.87
C PHE A 197 -17.76 -4.53 -17.62
N VAL A 198 -18.10 -4.17 -16.39
CA VAL A 198 -19.47 -3.79 -15.99
C VAL A 198 -19.95 -2.56 -16.77
N LEU A 199 -19.10 -1.55 -16.92
CA LEU A 199 -19.48 -0.32 -17.62
C LEU A 199 -19.58 -0.52 -19.14
N ALA A 200 -18.73 -1.36 -19.73
CA ALA A 200 -18.76 -1.67 -21.16
C ALA A 200 -19.88 -2.66 -21.54
N TYR A 201 -20.36 -3.50 -20.61
CA TYR A 201 -21.31 -4.57 -20.91
C TYR A 201 -22.62 -4.09 -21.57
N PRO A 202 -23.33 -3.04 -21.09
CA PRO A 202 -24.58 -2.59 -21.70
C PRO A 202 -24.42 -2.15 -23.16
N VAL A 203 -23.32 -1.48 -23.50
CA VAL A 203 -23.08 -1.05 -24.88
C VAL A 203 -22.78 -2.23 -25.80
N ASN A 204 -22.07 -3.26 -25.29
CA ASN A 204 -21.78 -4.47 -26.04
C ASN A 204 -23.05 -5.26 -26.33
N VAL A 205 -23.95 -5.40 -25.35
CA VAL A 205 -25.30 -5.96 -25.56
C VAL A 205 -26.06 -5.21 -26.66
N TRP A 206 -26.03 -3.87 -26.63
CA TRP A 206 -26.67 -3.04 -27.65
C TRP A 206 -26.05 -3.24 -29.04
N MET A 207 -24.72 -3.26 -29.14
CA MET A 207 -23.99 -3.47 -30.41
C MET A 207 -24.28 -4.85 -31.00
N VAL A 208 -24.35 -5.90 -30.17
CA VAL A 208 -24.75 -7.25 -30.59
C VAL A 208 -26.19 -7.26 -31.11
N LYS A 209 -27.13 -6.65 -30.36
CA LYS A 209 -28.54 -6.55 -30.79
C LYS A 209 -28.69 -5.85 -32.15
N LYS A 210 -27.76 -4.94 -32.46
CA LYS A 210 -27.74 -4.15 -33.69
C LYS A 210 -26.85 -4.73 -34.80
N GLY A 211 -26.23 -5.89 -34.59
CA GLY A 211 -25.37 -6.54 -35.57
C GLY A 211 -24.05 -5.80 -35.84
N LEU A 212 -23.63 -4.91 -34.94
CA LEU A 212 -22.32 -4.24 -35.01
C LEU A 212 -21.19 -5.08 -34.40
N LYS A 213 -21.53 -5.97 -33.46
CA LYS A 213 -20.63 -6.96 -32.83
C LYS A 213 -21.29 -8.33 -32.84
N HIS A 214 -20.48 -9.36 -32.64
CA HIS A 214 -20.92 -10.75 -32.48
C HIS A 214 -20.66 -11.20 -31.04
N GLY A 215 -21.50 -12.11 -30.55
CA GLY A 215 -21.32 -12.74 -29.24
C GLY A 215 -20.71 -14.14 -29.38
N LEU A 216 -21.25 -15.07 -28.60
CA LEU A 216 -20.84 -16.48 -28.57
C LEU A 216 -21.24 -17.21 -29.86
N MET A 217 -20.41 -18.15 -30.31
CA MET A 217 -20.58 -18.83 -31.59
C MET A 217 -20.24 -20.32 -31.47
N THR A 218 -20.85 -21.16 -32.29
CA THR A 218 -20.59 -22.61 -32.28
C THR A 218 -19.88 -23.07 -33.54
N VAL A 219 -18.82 -23.86 -33.39
CA VAL A 219 -18.07 -24.51 -34.45
C VAL A 219 -18.10 -26.01 -34.22
N ARG A 220 -18.83 -26.74 -35.08
CA ARG A 220 -18.86 -28.21 -35.08
C ARG A 220 -18.13 -28.75 -36.30
N PRO A 221 -17.32 -29.82 -36.19
CA PRO A 221 -16.85 -30.56 -37.35
C PRO A 221 -18.05 -31.13 -38.12
N GLN A 222 -18.13 -30.90 -39.44
CA GLN A 222 -19.13 -31.58 -40.27
C GLN A 222 -18.88 -33.09 -40.23
N PRO A 223 -19.89 -33.94 -40.00
CA PRO A 223 -19.73 -35.37 -40.16
C PRO A 223 -19.41 -35.69 -41.63
N ALA A 224 -18.36 -36.49 -41.84
CA ALA A 224 -18.00 -36.99 -43.16
C ALA A 224 -19.21 -37.73 -43.77
N SER A 225 -19.60 -37.35 -44.98
CA SER A 225 -20.68 -38.00 -45.72
C SER A 225 -20.35 -39.47 -45.96
N HIS A 226 -21.11 -40.37 -45.33
CA HIS A 226 -21.08 -41.80 -45.67
C HIS A 226 -21.83 -42.07 -46.98
N PRO A 227 -21.37 -43.01 -47.83
CA PRO A 227 -21.94 -43.28 -49.15
C PRO A 227 -23.28 -44.02 -49.05
N GLN A 228 -24.15 -43.76 -50.04
CA GLN A 228 -25.42 -44.46 -50.26
C GLN A 228 -25.24 -45.99 -50.34
N GLU A 229 -26.05 -46.72 -49.58
CA GLU A 229 -26.41 -48.11 -49.90
C GLU A 229 -27.92 -48.21 -50.15
N HIS A 230 -28.22 -48.82 -51.29
CA HIS A 230 -29.54 -49.25 -51.74
C HIS A 230 -30.11 -50.32 -50.81
N ASP A 231 -31.41 -50.28 -50.56
CA ASP A 231 -32.18 -51.53 -50.51
C ASP A 231 -33.66 -51.32 -50.84
N ALA A 232 -34.19 -52.31 -51.56
CA ALA A 232 -35.49 -52.36 -52.21
C ALA A 232 -36.45 -53.32 -51.51
N HIS A 233 -37.73 -53.31 -51.95
CA HIS A 233 -38.88 -54.18 -51.64
C HIS A 233 -39.75 -53.73 -50.43
N ALA A 234 -41.10 -53.73 -50.47
CA ALA A 234 -42.10 -54.50 -51.23
C ALA A 234 -43.45 -53.71 -51.36
N GLN A 235 -44.08 -53.62 -52.55
CA GLN A 235 -45.27 -54.37 -53.08
C GLN A 235 -46.62 -54.17 -52.33
N HIS A 236 -47.59 -53.45 -52.94
CA HIS A 236 -48.89 -53.89 -53.55
C HIS A 236 -50.00 -54.28 -52.52
N ASN A 237 -51.28 -53.83 -52.53
CA ASN A 237 -52.28 -53.53 -53.59
C ASN A 237 -53.58 -52.94 -52.91
N PRO A 238 -54.78 -52.74 -53.54
CA PRO A 238 -55.27 -51.61 -54.35
C PRO A 238 -56.58 -50.86 -53.90
N GLN A 239 -56.77 -49.67 -54.48
CA GLN A 239 -57.94 -48.78 -54.85
C GLN A 239 -59.42 -49.30 -54.96
N PRO A 240 -60.46 -48.47 -55.36
CA PRO A 240 -60.86 -47.04 -55.19
C PRO A 240 -62.44 -46.86 -55.10
N PRO A 241 -63.19 -45.86 -55.67
CA PRO A 241 -62.99 -44.43 -56.05
C PRO A 241 -64.15 -43.45 -55.62
N GLU A 242 -63.98 -42.13 -55.86
CA GLU A 242 -64.96 -41.12 -56.40
C GLU A 242 -64.34 -39.70 -56.22
N ALA A 243 -63.88 -38.95 -57.24
CA ALA A 243 -64.47 -38.35 -58.46
C ALA A 243 -65.05 -36.93 -58.26
N HIS A 244 -64.43 -35.95 -58.94
CA HIS A 244 -64.92 -34.67 -59.53
C HIS A 244 -63.75 -33.64 -59.52
N ALA A 245 -62.90 -33.53 -60.55
CA ALA A 245 -63.08 -32.98 -61.91
C ALA A 245 -63.26 -31.46 -61.99
N GLY A 246 -62.30 -30.76 -62.63
CA GLY A 246 -62.42 -29.36 -63.02
C GLY A 246 -61.13 -28.66 -63.51
N HIS A 247 -60.61 -29.08 -64.68
CA HIS A 247 -59.97 -28.29 -65.77
C HIS A 247 -58.87 -27.23 -65.44
N ASP A 248 -57.61 -27.46 -65.90
CA ASP A 248 -56.99 -27.00 -67.18
C ASP A 248 -56.58 -25.50 -67.15
N GLN A 249 -55.38 -25.04 -67.50
CA GLN A 249 -54.41 -25.52 -68.50
C GLN A 249 -53.02 -24.84 -68.37
N ALA A 250 -51.99 -25.56 -68.84
CA ALA A 250 -50.74 -25.17 -69.55
C ALA A 250 -49.76 -24.13 -68.94
N ALA A 251 -48.51 -24.47 -68.55
CA ALA A 251 -47.29 -24.86 -69.31
C ALA A 251 -46.39 -23.64 -69.62
N GLY A 252 -45.06 -23.59 -69.48
CA GLY A 252 -43.95 -24.44 -69.01
C GLY A 252 -42.89 -23.48 -68.41
N GLY A 253 -41.69 -23.83 -67.93
CA GLY A 253 -40.84 -24.99 -68.03
C GLY A 253 -39.46 -24.62 -67.46
N ALA A 254 -38.80 -25.61 -66.87
CA ALA A 254 -37.35 -25.80 -66.70
C ALA A 254 -36.50 -24.93 -65.71
N SER A 255 -35.79 -25.72 -64.90
CA SER A 255 -34.41 -25.57 -64.40
C SER A 255 -34.14 -24.77 -63.10
N SER A 256 -33.82 -25.53 -62.06
CA SER A 256 -32.99 -25.11 -60.92
C SER A 256 -31.60 -24.65 -61.40
N PRO A 257 -30.93 -23.76 -60.64
CA PRO A 257 -29.84 -24.29 -59.82
C PRO A 257 -29.63 -23.59 -58.46
N GLY A 258 -29.02 -24.33 -57.52
CA GLY A 258 -28.01 -23.77 -56.61
C GLY A 258 -28.50 -23.29 -55.24
N SER A 259 -28.44 -24.19 -54.26
CA SER A 259 -28.48 -23.85 -52.83
C SER A 259 -27.18 -23.12 -52.41
N GLY A 260 -27.19 -21.79 -52.52
CA GLY A 260 -26.26 -20.92 -51.80
C GLY A 260 -26.89 -20.49 -50.49
N HIS A 261 -26.29 -20.84 -49.35
CA HIS A 261 -26.59 -20.19 -48.07
C HIS A 261 -26.07 -18.75 -48.12
N GLU A 262 -26.83 -17.85 -48.73
CA GLU A 262 -26.69 -16.41 -48.50
C GLU A 262 -27.22 -16.09 -47.11
N ALA A 263 -26.35 -15.47 -46.30
CA ALA A 263 -26.71 -14.92 -45.02
C ALA A 263 -27.86 -13.92 -45.18
N HIS A 264 -28.99 -14.19 -44.53
CA HIS A 264 -30.07 -13.22 -44.39
C HIS A 264 -29.53 -11.94 -43.72
N GLN A 265 -29.25 -10.91 -44.52
CA GLN A 265 -29.23 -9.53 -44.03
C GLN A 265 -30.67 -9.14 -43.65
N PRO A 266 -30.94 -8.70 -42.41
CA PRO A 266 -32.26 -8.17 -42.09
C PRO A 266 -32.39 -6.79 -42.75
N SER A 267 -33.23 -6.73 -43.78
CA SER A 267 -33.70 -5.49 -44.38
C SER A 267 -34.49 -4.64 -43.37
N GLY A 268 -34.10 -3.37 -43.22
CA GLY A 268 -35.01 -2.25 -42.92
C GLY A 268 -35.27 -1.84 -41.47
N ALA A 269 -35.36 -2.75 -40.50
CA ALA A 269 -35.79 -2.40 -39.12
C ALA A 269 -34.68 -2.51 -38.05
N GLY A 270 -33.53 -3.10 -38.38
CA GLY A 270 -32.42 -3.37 -37.44
C GLY A 270 -31.20 -2.48 -37.58
N ALA A 271 -31.04 -1.76 -38.70
CA ALA A 271 -29.84 -0.99 -39.02
C ALA A 271 -29.63 0.18 -38.05
N VAL A 272 -28.39 0.35 -37.59
CA VAL A 272 -28.00 1.47 -36.73
C VAL A 272 -28.05 2.76 -37.52
N THR A 273 -28.72 3.78 -36.98
CA THR A 273 -28.78 5.09 -37.63
C THR A 273 -27.52 5.89 -37.32
N VAL A 274 -27.11 6.77 -38.24
CA VAL A 274 -25.97 7.68 -38.01
C VAL A 274 -26.16 8.49 -36.71
N PRO A 275 -27.34 9.05 -36.40
CA PRO A 275 -27.56 9.73 -35.11
C PRO A 275 -27.35 8.84 -33.88
N GLN A 276 -27.79 7.57 -33.91
CA GLN A 276 -27.55 6.63 -32.80
C GLN A 276 -26.07 6.40 -32.58
N LEU A 277 -25.34 6.15 -33.66
CA LEU A 277 -23.90 5.90 -33.62
C LEU A 277 -23.12 7.13 -33.15
N THR A 278 -23.49 8.32 -33.63
CA THR A 278 -22.90 9.59 -33.20
C THR A 278 -23.13 9.85 -31.72
N VAL A 279 -24.36 9.65 -31.22
CA VAL A 279 -24.68 9.89 -29.80
C VAL A 279 -23.96 8.90 -28.89
N VAL A 280 -23.98 7.60 -29.23
CA VAL A 280 -23.28 6.58 -28.43
C VAL A 280 -21.76 6.79 -28.46
N GLY A 281 -21.20 7.12 -29.64
CA GLY A 281 -19.79 7.47 -29.79
C GLY A 281 -19.40 8.67 -28.94
N ALA A 282 -20.16 9.78 -29.04
CA ALA A 282 -19.93 10.98 -28.25
C ALA A 282 -20.05 10.72 -26.73
N PHE A 283 -21.07 9.96 -26.31
CA PHE A 283 -21.23 9.56 -24.92
C PHE A 283 -20.03 8.76 -24.43
N SER A 284 -19.56 7.77 -25.20
CA SER A 284 -18.39 6.97 -24.82
C SER A 284 -17.13 7.82 -24.68
N ALA A 285 -16.92 8.80 -25.58
CA ALA A 285 -15.77 9.70 -25.52
C ALA A 285 -15.84 10.64 -24.30
N ILE A 286 -17.03 11.17 -23.98
CA ILE A 286 -17.24 11.97 -22.77
C ILE A 286 -16.99 11.12 -21.53
N ALA A 287 -17.52 9.90 -21.48
CA ALA A 287 -17.31 8.98 -20.37
C ALA A 287 -15.83 8.67 -20.17
N LEU A 288 -15.06 8.44 -21.24
CA LEU A 288 -13.61 8.25 -21.18
C LEU A 288 -12.91 9.46 -20.57
N VAL A 289 -13.18 10.67 -21.08
CA VAL A 289 -12.56 11.90 -20.59
C VAL A 289 -12.89 12.11 -19.11
N VAL A 290 -14.15 11.92 -18.71
CA VAL A 290 -14.55 12.03 -17.31
C VAL A 290 -13.83 10.98 -16.46
N GLY A 291 -13.78 9.72 -16.91
CA GLY A 291 -13.10 8.64 -16.19
C GLY A 291 -11.60 8.86 -16.03
N MET A 292 -10.94 9.45 -17.03
CA MET A 292 -9.50 9.75 -16.96
C MET A 292 -9.17 10.99 -16.11
N VAL A 293 -10.06 11.99 -16.09
CA VAL A 293 -9.77 13.29 -15.46
C VAL A 293 -10.35 13.41 -14.04
N ALA A 294 -11.53 12.84 -13.78
CA ALA A 294 -12.19 12.98 -12.48
C ALA A 294 -11.34 12.54 -11.27
N PRO A 295 -10.52 11.46 -11.34
CA PRO A 295 -9.66 11.05 -10.23
C PRO A 295 -8.65 12.11 -9.79
N ALA A 296 -8.22 13.00 -10.69
CA ALA A 296 -7.29 14.09 -10.37
C ALA A 296 -7.82 15.10 -9.33
N ASN A 297 -9.12 15.05 -9.02
CA ASN A 297 -9.70 15.83 -7.92
C ASN A 297 -9.49 15.20 -6.54
N ALA A 298 -9.12 13.91 -6.50
CA ALA A 298 -8.98 13.13 -5.27
C ALA A 298 -7.54 12.68 -5.01
N VAL A 299 -6.76 12.44 -6.06
CA VAL A 299 -5.39 11.91 -5.95
C VAL A 299 -4.39 12.71 -6.79
N ASN A 300 -3.11 12.63 -6.44
CA ASN A 300 -2.04 13.31 -7.15
C ASN A 300 -1.58 12.53 -8.39
N MET A 301 -2.17 12.83 -9.55
CA MET A 301 -1.88 12.14 -10.80
C MET A 301 -0.48 12.42 -11.40
N THR A 302 0.30 13.34 -10.82
CA THR A 302 1.66 13.65 -11.30
C THR A 302 2.73 12.75 -10.70
N LEU A 303 2.40 11.99 -9.66
CA LEU A 303 3.34 11.08 -9.00
C LEU A 303 3.42 9.73 -9.73
N SER A 304 4.57 9.09 -9.60
CA SER A 304 4.88 7.79 -10.20
C SER A 304 5.06 6.70 -9.15
N ALA A 305 5.17 5.45 -9.60
CA ALA A 305 5.51 4.32 -8.74
C ALA A 305 6.92 4.44 -8.13
N HIS A 306 7.86 5.13 -8.77
CA HIS A 306 9.18 5.40 -8.17
C HIS A 306 9.10 6.48 -7.09
N ASP A 307 8.10 7.36 -7.16
CA ASP A 307 7.95 8.41 -6.18
C ASP A 307 7.39 7.88 -4.87
N VAL A 308 6.30 7.11 -4.96
CA VAL A 308 5.48 6.73 -3.79
C VAL A 308 5.12 5.24 -3.74
N GLY A 309 5.60 4.43 -4.69
CA GLY A 309 5.33 3.01 -4.69
C GLY A 309 5.87 2.33 -3.45
N GLY A 310 5.06 1.45 -2.86
CA GLY A 310 5.41 0.72 -1.64
C GLY A 310 5.02 1.42 -0.34
N LEU A 311 4.73 2.73 -0.37
CA LEU A 311 4.31 3.48 0.80
C LEU A 311 2.94 3.01 1.30
N ILE A 312 2.78 2.94 2.62
CA ILE A 312 1.49 2.71 3.27
C ILE A 312 1.21 3.90 4.17
N MET A 313 0.12 4.60 3.90
CA MET A 313 -0.23 5.85 4.56
C MET A 313 -1.17 5.59 5.74
N PRO A 314 -1.18 6.47 6.76
CA PRO A 314 -2.03 6.27 7.91
C PRO A 314 -3.52 6.38 7.53
N PRO A 315 -4.40 5.62 8.22
CA PRO A 315 -5.84 5.72 7.98
C PRO A 315 -6.36 7.14 8.20
N GLY A 316 -7.19 7.62 7.26
CA GLY A 316 -7.85 8.93 7.38
C GLY A 316 -7.03 10.13 6.88
N MET A 317 -5.79 9.92 6.45
CA MET A 317 -4.98 10.98 5.86
C MET A 317 -5.57 11.45 4.52
N ILE A 318 -5.60 12.77 4.33
CA ILE A 318 -5.99 13.41 3.08
C ILE A 318 -4.77 13.57 2.17
N MET A 319 -4.77 12.88 1.02
CA MET A 319 -3.67 12.90 0.04
C MET A 319 -4.18 13.47 -1.29
N THR A 320 -4.28 14.80 -1.35
CA THR A 320 -4.76 15.48 -2.56
C THR A 320 -3.61 15.75 -3.54
N ARG A 321 -3.92 16.42 -4.65
CA ARG A 321 -2.93 16.89 -5.63
C ARG A 321 -1.81 17.76 -5.04
N ASP A 322 -2.06 18.38 -3.87
CA ASP A 322 -1.12 19.32 -3.24
C ASP A 322 -0.16 18.60 -2.28
N THR A 323 -0.34 17.29 -2.05
CA THR A 323 0.57 16.47 -1.23
C THR A 323 1.76 16.01 -2.10
N PRO A 324 3.00 16.45 -1.82
CA PRO A 324 4.18 16.03 -2.58
C PRO A 324 4.66 14.64 -2.15
N ALA A 325 5.41 13.96 -3.02
CA ALA A 325 5.94 12.63 -2.75
C ALA A 325 6.84 12.57 -1.51
N GLU A 326 7.69 13.58 -1.29
CA GLU A 326 8.58 13.66 -0.13
C GLU A 326 7.79 13.64 1.18
N ALA A 327 6.76 14.47 1.29
CA ALA A 327 5.88 14.44 2.46
C ALA A 327 5.19 13.08 2.62
N MET A 328 4.79 12.43 1.53
CA MET A 328 4.20 11.08 1.62
C MET A 328 5.20 10.06 2.15
N ARG A 329 6.46 10.09 1.72
CA ARG A 329 7.52 9.23 2.26
C ARG A 329 7.75 9.51 3.74
N ASP A 330 7.84 10.78 4.10
CA ASP A 330 8.10 11.19 5.47
C ASP A 330 7.02 10.70 6.42
N MET A 331 5.76 10.71 5.98
CA MET A 331 4.58 10.34 6.79
C MET A 331 4.18 8.86 6.70
N ALA A 332 4.74 8.10 5.76
CA ALA A 332 4.39 6.69 5.53
C ALA A 332 4.85 5.78 6.68
N ALA A 333 4.20 4.63 6.82
CA ALA A 333 4.67 3.56 7.69
C ALA A 333 6.08 3.10 7.28
N VAL A 334 6.87 2.68 8.27
CA VAL A 334 8.10 1.92 8.00
C VAL A 334 7.76 0.53 7.45
N ASP A 335 8.62 -0.03 6.59
CA ASP A 335 8.41 -1.39 6.08
C ASP A 335 8.78 -2.41 7.18
N PRO A 336 7.83 -3.18 7.73
CA PRO A 336 8.12 -4.14 8.80
C PRO A 336 9.04 -5.29 8.36
N ARG A 337 9.33 -5.44 7.06
CA ARG A 337 10.27 -6.42 6.51
C ARG A 337 11.73 -5.98 6.64
N ALA A 338 11.99 -4.69 6.85
CA ALA A 338 13.34 -4.12 6.95
C ALA A 338 13.94 -4.22 8.36
N ALA A 339 13.15 -4.62 9.37
CA ALA A 339 13.65 -4.83 10.73
C ALA A 339 14.73 -5.93 10.76
N THR A 340 15.91 -5.59 11.27
CA THR A 340 17.09 -6.47 11.34
C THR A 340 17.13 -7.33 12.61
N ALA A 341 16.48 -6.87 13.67
CA ALA A 341 16.40 -7.53 14.97
C ALA A 341 15.04 -7.28 15.63
N ALA A 342 14.69 -8.11 16.61
CA ALA A 342 13.50 -7.96 17.43
C ALA A 342 13.85 -8.10 18.91
N TYR A 343 13.28 -7.24 19.74
CA TYR A 343 13.55 -7.15 21.18
C TYR A 343 12.25 -7.27 21.96
N ASP A 344 12.31 -8.00 23.07
CA ASP A 344 11.16 -8.28 23.92
C ASP A 344 10.89 -7.15 24.93
N VAL A 345 9.77 -7.29 25.64
CA VAL A 345 9.34 -6.32 26.65
C VAL A 345 10.35 -6.15 27.79
N ASP A 346 11.15 -7.16 28.12
CA ASP A 346 12.11 -7.15 29.22
C ASP A 346 13.44 -6.46 28.84
N THR A 347 13.71 -6.31 27.55
CA THR A 347 14.89 -5.62 27.02
C THR A 347 14.85 -4.12 27.36
N ARG A 348 15.96 -3.59 27.89
CA ARG A 348 16.11 -2.17 28.26
C ARG A 348 16.95 -1.41 27.23
N GLY A 349 16.57 -0.15 26.98
CA GLY A 349 17.41 0.81 26.26
C GLY A 349 18.11 1.77 27.22
N ASP A 350 18.72 2.83 26.68
CA ASP A 350 19.51 3.80 27.47
C ASP A 350 20.66 3.13 28.27
N GLU A 351 21.20 2.02 27.75
CA GLU A 351 22.37 1.34 28.30
C GLU A 351 23.61 2.19 28.04
N VAL A 352 24.52 2.27 29.01
CA VAL A 352 25.74 3.07 28.89
C VAL A 352 26.63 2.48 27.79
N LEU A 353 26.98 3.30 26.80
CA LEU A 353 27.93 2.92 25.77
C LEU A 353 29.35 3.22 26.25
N GLU A 354 30.12 2.16 26.49
CA GLU A 354 31.54 2.28 26.75
C GLU A 354 32.31 2.60 25.45
N PRO A 355 33.40 3.37 25.52
CA PRO A 355 34.23 3.62 24.35
C PRO A 355 34.81 2.30 23.84
N ALA A 356 34.62 2.01 22.55
CA ALA A 356 35.16 0.83 21.89
C ALA A 356 36.68 0.76 21.98
N ARG A 357 37.33 1.94 21.98
CA ARG A 357 38.78 2.09 22.12
C ARG A 357 39.17 3.51 22.54
N ILE A 358 40.43 3.66 22.94
CA ILE A 358 41.08 4.96 23.16
C ILE A 358 42.24 5.08 22.17
N GLU A 359 42.23 6.13 21.33
CA GLU A 359 43.26 6.41 20.32
C GLU A 359 43.88 7.77 20.60
N ASP A 360 45.19 7.83 20.92
CA ASP A 360 45.90 9.08 21.19
C ASP A 360 45.20 9.99 22.23
N GLY A 361 44.55 9.38 23.23
CA GLY A 361 43.78 10.09 24.27
C GLY A 361 42.35 10.48 23.87
N VAL A 362 41.91 10.10 22.67
CA VAL A 362 40.52 10.26 22.20
C VAL A 362 39.70 9.04 22.57
N ARG A 363 38.57 9.23 23.26
CA ARG A 363 37.60 8.15 23.54
C ARG A 363 36.75 7.92 22.30
N VAL A 364 36.84 6.75 21.69
CA VAL A 364 36.14 6.43 20.43
C VAL A 364 34.93 5.56 20.70
N PHE A 365 33.76 6.02 20.27
CA PHE A 365 32.48 5.34 20.35
C PHE A 365 32.01 4.94 18.95
N GLU A 366 31.21 3.87 18.87
CA GLU A 366 30.63 3.38 17.63
C GLU A 366 29.11 3.34 17.77
N LEU A 367 28.43 4.06 16.88
CA LEU A 367 26.98 4.07 16.77
C LEU A 367 26.58 3.48 15.42
N THR A 368 25.62 2.58 15.42
CA THR A 368 25.03 1.98 14.23
C THR A 368 23.55 2.32 14.22
N VAL A 369 23.08 2.90 13.12
CA VAL A 369 21.68 3.28 12.92
C VAL A 369 20.99 2.17 12.13
N SER A 370 19.95 1.55 12.68
CA SER A 370 19.27 0.43 12.01
C SER A 370 17.78 0.41 12.34
N GLN A 371 16.98 -0.25 11.49
CA GLN A 371 15.58 -0.54 11.80
C GLN A 371 15.49 -1.84 12.62
N ILE A 372 14.71 -1.79 13.70
CA ILE A 372 14.46 -2.90 14.61
C ILE A 372 12.97 -3.02 14.93
N ARG A 373 12.56 -4.16 15.47
CA ARG A 373 11.26 -4.33 16.12
C ARG A 373 11.43 -4.26 17.63
N TRP A 374 10.71 -3.36 18.28
CA TRP A 374 10.81 -3.10 19.71
C TRP A 374 9.46 -3.31 20.40
N GLU A 375 9.42 -4.18 21.41
CA GLU A 375 8.22 -4.41 22.21
C GLU A 375 8.09 -3.37 23.32
N ILE A 376 7.05 -2.51 23.24
CA ILE A 376 6.81 -1.42 24.19
C ILE A 376 5.92 -1.85 25.37
N LEU A 377 5.10 -2.88 25.17
CA LEU A 377 4.18 -3.55 26.11
C LEU A 377 4.04 -5.01 25.69
N PRO A 378 3.66 -5.94 26.59
CA PRO A 378 3.44 -7.33 26.22
C PRO A 378 2.46 -7.48 25.04
N GLY A 379 2.94 -8.03 23.93
CA GLY A 379 2.20 -8.23 22.69
C GLY A 379 2.01 -6.98 21.81
N VAL A 380 2.60 -5.83 22.17
CA VAL A 380 2.54 -4.59 21.40
C VAL A 380 3.95 -4.17 20.99
N THR A 381 4.20 -4.21 19.69
CA THR A 381 5.48 -3.84 19.10
C THR A 381 5.38 -2.60 18.23
N VAL A 382 6.48 -1.86 18.15
CA VAL A 382 6.73 -0.82 17.15
C VAL A 382 7.92 -1.24 16.29
N ASP A 383 7.90 -0.88 15.02
CA ASP A 383 9.06 -0.95 14.14
C ASP A 383 9.74 0.43 14.22
N ALA A 384 10.94 0.45 14.79
CA ALA A 384 11.62 1.66 15.22
C ALA A 384 12.98 1.80 14.53
N TYR A 385 13.46 3.02 14.40
CA TYR A 385 14.85 3.29 14.06
C TYR A 385 15.64 3.45 15.36
N ALA A 386 16.75 2.75 15.48
CA ALA A 386 17.49 2.65 16.73
C ALA A 386 18.99 2.87 16.52
N TYR A 387 19.61 3.53 17.49
CA TYR A 387 21.06 3.48 17.68
C TYR A 387 21.43 2.19 18.42
N ASN A 388 22.37 1.40 17.90
CA ASN A 388 22.88 0.15 18.47
C ASN A 388 21.77 -0.83 18.92
N GLY A 389 20.66 -0.88 18.19
CA GLY A 389 19.59 -1.84 18.43
C GLY A 389 18.79 -1.64 19.72
N GLN A 390 18.78 -0.44 20.30
CA GLN A 390 18.01 -0.16 21.52
C GLN A 390 17.23 1.16 21.42
N ILE A 391 16.12 1.21 22.17
CA ILE A 391 15.28 2.41 22.33
C ILE A 391 15.09 2.70 23.81
N PRO A 392 15.51 3.87 24.32
CA PRO A 392 16.29 4.90 23.64
C PRO A 392 17.65 4.36 23.19
N GLY A 393 18.32 5.09 22.30
CA GLY A 393 19.71 4.83 21.95
C GLY A 393 20.62 4.81 23.18
N PRO A 394 21.83 4.22 23.07
CA PRO A 394 22.75 4.09 24.19
C PRO A 394 23.04 5.42 24.87
N ARG A 395 23.21 5.38 26.20
CA ARG A 395 23.65 6.56 26.94
C ARG A 395 25.12 6.83 26.69
N LEU A 396 25.41 7.99 26.13
CA LEU A 396 26.79 8.49 26.07
C LEU A 396 27.07 9.21 27.39
N GLN A 397 27.98 8.66 28.20
CA GLN A 397 28.42 9.29 29.45
C GLN A 397 29.91 9.62 29.41
N VAL A 398 30.21 10.92 29.48
CA VAL A 398 31.56 11.46 29.30
C VAL A 398 31.84 12.54 30.34
N THR A 399 33.10 12.93 30.51
CA THR A 399 33.47 14.00 31.45
C THR A 399 33.83 15.27 30.68
N GLN A 400 33.48 16.43 31.25
CA GLN A 400 33.89 17.72 30.73
C GLN A 400 35.42 17.76 30.50
N GLY A 401 35.82 18.15 29.29
CA GLY A 401 37.22 18.17 28.86
C GLY A 401 37.66 16.92 28.09
N ASP A 402 36.87 15.85 28.07
CA ASP A 402 37.15 14.68 27.24
C ASP A 402 37.22 15.07 25.75
N ARG A 403 38.17 14.48 25.03
CA ARG A 403 38.14 14.47 23.56
C ARG A 403 37.48 13.18 23.12
N ILE A 404 36.39 13.29 22.38
CA ILE A 404 35.59 12.15 21.95
C ILE A 404 35.53 12.09 20.43
N ARG A 405 35.41 10.87 19.93
CA ARG A 405 35.12 10.56 18.53
C ARG A 405 33.95 9.59 18.50
N ILE A 406 32.99 9.83 17.63
CA ILE A 406 31.82 8.98 17.45
C ILE A 406 31.72 8.64 15.97
N ASP A 407 32.00 7.38 15.66
CA ASP A 407 31.89 6.83 14.31
C ASP A 407 30.45 6.29 14.15
N VAL A 408 29.65 6.96 13.31
CA VAL A 408 28.23 6.65 13.07
C VAL A 408 28.08 5.94 11.74
N THR A 409 27.61 4.69 11.75
CA THR A 409 27.34 3.88 10.54
C THR A 409 25.85 3.81 10.28
N ASN A 410 25.43 4.13 9.06
CA ASN A 410 24.02 4.09 8.66
C ASN A 410 23.68 2.75 7.99
N GLU A 411 22.83 1.94 8.61
CA GLU A 411 22.29 0.70 8.06
C GLU A 411 20.80 0.81 7.71
N LEU A 412 20.23 2.02 7.73
CA LEU A 412 18.89 2.28 7.18
C LEU A 412 18.91 2.23 5.64
N ASP A 413 17.73 2.14 5.04
CA ASP A 413 17.51 2.28 3.60
C ASP A 413 17.40 3.76 3.15
N GLU A 414 17.41 4.69 4.10
CA GLU A 414 17.40 6.14 3.89
C GLU A 414 18.61 6.82 4.52
N SER A 415 18.92 8.05 4.08
CA SER A 415 20.02 8.83 4.64
C SER A 415 19.72 9.27 6.08
N THR A 416 20.75 9.53 6.87
CA THR A 416 20.60 10.04 8.24
C THR A 416 21.76 10.97 8.62
N THR A 417 21.69 11.59 9.79
CA THR A 417 22.79 12.29 10.46
C THR A 417 22.59 12.22 11.98
N VAL A 418 23.55 12.68 12.78
CA VAL A 418 23.38 12.81 14.24
C VAL A 418 23.69 14.24 14.67
N HIS A 419 22.77 14.85 15.42
CA HIS A 419 22.93 16.16 16.04
C HIS A 419 23.11 16.03 17.56
N TRP A 420 24.08 16.79 18.10
CA TRP A 420 24.44 16.80 19.53
C TRP A 420 23.71 17.94 20.24
N HIS A 421 22.44 17.71 20.58
CA HIS A 421 21.51 18.76 20.98
C HIS A 421 21.98 19.53 22.22
N GLY A 422 22.29 20.80 22.00
CA GLY A 422 22.72 21.75 23.05
C GLY A 422 24.22 21.84 23.27
N LEU A 423 25.04 21.14 22.48
CA LEU A 423 26.51 21.20 22.59
C LEU A 423 27.16 22.30 21.75
N ASP A 424 28.21 22.90 22.31
CA ASP A 424 29.12 23.86 21.68
C ASP A 424 30.21 23.14 20.85
N VAL A 425 29.81 22.52 19.75
CA VAL A 425 30.70 21.78 18.83
C VAL A 425 31.21 22.67 17.68
N PRO A 426 32.32 22.28 17.00
CA PRO A 426 32.66 22.87 15.69
C PRO A 426 31.50 22.69 14.70
N ASN A 427 31.26 23.67 13.83
CA ASN A 427 30.10 23.68 12.92
C ASN A 427 29.99 22.40 12.08
N GLU A 428 31.10 21.89 11.55
CA GLU A 428 31.17 20.64 10.75
C GLU A 428 30.86 19.35 11.53
N MET A 429 30.74 19.44 12.86
CA MET A 429 30.40 18.33 13.76
C MET A 429 28.98 18.46 14.32
N ASP A 430 28.20 19.44 13.86
CA ASP A 430 26.90 19.79 14.45
C ASP A 430 25.78 18.80 14.09
N GLY A 431 25.73 18.28 12.86
CA GLY A 431 24.74 17.24 12.49
C GLY A 431 23.63 17.62 11.51
N PRO A 432 23.21 18.89 11.33
CA PRO A 432 22.15 19.23 10.37
C PRO A 432 22.49 18.91 8.91
N ALA A 433 21.74 17.99 8.32
CA ALA A 433 21.90 17.51 6.96
C ALA A 433 21.72 18.63 5.91
N GLY A 434 22.64 18.72 4.95
CA GLY A 434 22.64 19.73 3.88
C GLY A 434 22.99 21.16 4.34
N ILE A 435 23.21 21.38 5.64
CA ILE A 435 23.55 22.70 6.22
C ILE A 435 24.97 22.69 6.77
N THR A 436 25.29 21.72 7.64
CA THR A 436 26.60 21.64 8.32
C THR A 436 27.45 20.49 7.82
N GLN A 437 26.82 19.47 7.23
CA GLN A 437 27.43 18.32 6.59
C GLN A 437 26.53 17.74 5.50
N ASP A 438 27.09 16.90 4.64
CA ASP A 438 26.29 16.04 3.76
C ASP A 438 25.63 14.90 4.57
N PRO A 439 24.43 14.41 4.18
CA PRO A 439 23.78 13.28 4.84
C PRO A 439 24.62 11.99 4.75
N ILE A 440 24.60 11.19 5.81
CA ILE A 440 25.21 9.85 5.85
C ILE A 440 24.35 8.92 5.01
N GLN A 441 24.83 8.50 3.84
CA GLN A 441 24.08 7.62 2.95
C GLN A 441 23.97 6.20 3.51
N PRO A 442 22.98 5.39 3.07
CA PRO A 442 22.91 3.97 3.39
C PRO A 442 24.24 3.24 3.16
N GLY A 443 24.75 2.58 4.20
CA GLY A 443 26.03 1.85 4.20
C GLY A 443 27.28 2.67 4.50
N ASP A 444 27.17 4.00 4.58
CA ASP A 444 28.30 4.88 4.87
C ASP A 444 28.50 5.10 6.38
N THR A 445 29.72 5.50 6.74
CA THR A 445 30.09 5.91 8.11
C THR A 445 30.57 7.35 8.12
N TYR A 446 30.07 8.16 9.05
CA TYR A 446 30.56 9.51 9.31
C TYR A 446 31.20 9.61 10.70
N ARG A 447 32.20 10.47 10.82
CA ARG A 447 32.98 10.65 12.04
C ARG A 447 32.74 12.02 12.63
N TYR A 448 32.20 12.05 13.85
CA TYR A 448 32.12 13.25 14.66
C TYR A 448 33.25 13.26 15.68
N GLU A 449 34.10 14.30 15.69
CA GLU A 449 35.19 14.40 16.67
C GLU A 449 35.28 15.81 17.24
N TYR A 450 35.21 15.93 18.56
CA TYR A 450 35.29 17.21 19.25
C TYR A 450 35.71 17.05 20.71
N THR A 451 36.09 18.16 21.33
CA THR A 451 36.34 18.25 22.78
C THR A 451 35.07 18.73 23.47
N VAL A 452 34.67 18.00 24.52
CA VAL A 452 33.49 18.30 25.32
C VAL A 452 33.76 19.50 26.22
N LYS A 453 33.04 20.61 26.00
CA LYS A 453 33.27 21.89 26.72
C LYS A 453 32.31 22.10 27.89
N GLN A 454 31.05 21.71 27.70
CA GLN A 454 29.98 21.87 28.68
C GLN A 454 29.91 20.66 29.62
N TRP A 455 29.03 20.74 30.61
CA TRP A 455 28.62 19.63 31.47
C TRP A 455 27.11 19.76 31.73
N GLY A 456 26.43 18.66 32.11
CA GLY A 456 24.99 18.61 32.35
C GLY A 456 24.25 17.56 31.50
N THR A 457 22.92 17.68 31.46
CA THR A 457 22.02 16.80 30.70
C THR A 457 21.81 17.29 29.27
N PHE A 458 22.29 16.51 28.31
CA PHE A 458 22.08 16.69 26.88
C PHE A 458 21.51 15.40 26.28
N PHE A 459 21.27 15.42 24.98
CA PHE A 459 20.85 14.25 24.23
C PHE A 459 21.34 14.39 22.79
N TYR A 460 21.24 13.32 22.02
CA TYR A 460 21.54 13.31 20.60
C TYR A 460 20.36 12.72 19.84
N HIS A 461 20.15 13.17 18.61
CA HIS A 461 19.06 12.69 17.76
C HIS A 461 19.38 12.86 16.28
N SER A 462 18.62 12.21 15.40
CA SER A 462 18.77 12.41 13.96
C SER A 462 18.44 13.83 13.54
N HIS A 463 19.14 14.37 12.54
CA HIS A 463 18.84 15.70 11.98
C HIS A 463 18.78 15.70 10.44
N ASP A 464 18.41 14.55 9.89
CA ASP A 464 17.92 14.36 8.53
C ASP A 464 16.49 13.80 8.64
N HIS A 465 15.53 14.39 7.93
CA HIS A 465 14.09 14.07 8.06
C HIS A 465 13.63 13.93 9.54
N ALA A 466 14.01 14.88 10.40
CA ALA A 466 13.93 14.75 11.86
C ALA A 466 12.51 14.42 12.37
N ASP A 467 11.47 15.01 11.78
CA ASP A 467 10.06 14.74 12.12
C ASP A 467 9.69 13.27 11.93
N ARG A 468 10.35 12.57 10.99
CA ARG A 468 10.20 11.13 10.77
C ARG A 468 11.15 10.35 11.68
N GLN A 469 12.45 10.57 11.52
CA GLN A 469 13.46 9.67 12.08
C GLN A 469 13.54 9.72 13.60
N GLN A 470 13.41 10.91 14.21
CA GLN A 470 13.39 11.05 15.66
C GLN A 470 12.07 10.49 16.24
N ALA A 471 10.94 10.74 15.56
CA ALA A 471 9.64 10.19 15.96
C ALA A 471 9.59 8.65 15.85
N LEU A 472 10.44 8.05 15.01
CA LEU A 472 10.61 6.60 14.89
C LEU A 472 11.64 6.01 15.86
N GLY A 473 12.34 6.82 16.66
CA GLY A 473 13.21 6.33 17.73
C GLY A 473 14.67 6.76 17.69
N LEU A 474 15.11 7.57 16.72
CA LEU A 474 16.51 8.05 16.66
C LEU A 474 16.78 9.18 17.64
N TYR A 475 16.85 8.83 18.92
CA TYR A 475 17.30 9.68 20.02
C TYR A 475 18.05 8.86 21.08
N GLY A 476 18.89 9.51 21.88
CA GLY A 476 19.56 8.91 23.03
C GLY A 476 20.16 9.95 23.97
N ALA A 477 20.38 9.60 25.23
CA ALA A 477 20.88 10.54 26.24
C ALA A 477 22.39 10.77 26.11
N LEU A 478 22.81 12.01 26.35
CA LEU A 478 24.21 12.43 26.42
C LEU A 478 24.43 13.15 27.76
N ILE A 479 25.00 12.44 28.72
CA ILE A 479 25.24 12.96 30.06
C ILE A 479 26.71 13.33 30.17
N ILE A 480 26.98 14.59 30.53
CA ILE A 480 28.34 15.07 30.69
C ILE A 480 28.57 15.43 32.15
N ASP A 481 29.44 14.67 32.82
CA ASP A 481 29.82 14.93 34.20
C ASP A 481 30.76 16.15 34.30
N PRO A 482 30.60 17.04 35.29
CA PRO A 482 31.48 18.19 35.45
C PRO A 482 32.90 17.73 35.83
N ALA A 483 33.91 18.47 35.37
CA ALA A 483 35.30 18.21 35.76
C ALA A 483 35.53 18.40 37.28
N ASP A 484 34.74 19.29 37.90
CA ASP A 484 34.63 19.43 39.36
C ASP A 484 33.27 18.87 39.83
N PRO A 485 33.23 17.67 40.43
CA PRO A 485 32.00 17.05 40.94
C PRO A 485 31.24 17.93 41.95
N GLY A 486 31.91 18.88 42.61
CA GLY A 486 31.28 19.79 43.57
C GLY A 486 30.30 20.79 42.94
N LEU A 487 30.30 20.93 41.61
CA LEU A 487 29.36 21.79 40.88
C LEU A 487 27.96 21.20 40.77
N GLN A 488 27.83 19.88 40.93
CA GLN A 488 26.57 19.17 40.83
C GLN A 488 26.04 18.85 42.23
N PRO A 489 24.77 19.18 42.54
CA PRO A 489 24.18 18.81 43.82
C PRO A 489 24.30 17.30 44.08
N PRO A 490 24.56 16.85 45.31
CA PRO A 490 24.57 15.41 45.60
C PRO A 490 23.16 14.82 45.48
N ALA A 491 23.08 13.56 45.04
CA ALA A 491 21.87 12.73 45.06
C ALA A 491 22.30 11.28 45.30
N ASP A 492 21.49 10.50 46.02
CA ASP A 492 21.76 9.09 46.30
C ASP A 492 21.45 8.21 45.09
N ARG A 493 20.45 8.62 44.29
CA ARG A 493 20.02 7.96 43.06
C ARG A 493 19.95 8.96 41.92
N GLU A 494 20.24 8.49 40.71
CA GLU A 494 20.07 9.27 39.50
C GLU A 494 19.34 8.42 38.45
N TYR A 495 18.33 9.01 37.81
CA TYR A 495 17.53 8.34 36.80
C TYR A 495 17.26 9.27 35.62
N THR A 496 17.54 8.80 34.41
CA THR A 496 17.29 9.53 33.17
C THR A 496 15.96 9.06 32.58
N ILE A 497 15.08 10.02 32.28
CA ILE A 497 13.76 9.79 31.70
C ILE A 497 13.73 10.46 30.32
N GLN A 498 13.71 9.63 29.28
CA GLN A 498 13.54 10.04 27.89
C GLN A 498 12.11 9.77 27.46
N LEU A 499 11.43 10.80 27.00
CA LEU A 499 10.01 10.79 26.65
C LEU A 499 9.84 10.55 25.16
N GLN A 500 8.92 9.66 24.77
CA GLN A 500 8.62 9.37 23.37
C GLN A 500 7.15 9.07 23.11
N GLU A 501 6.73 9.37 21.89
CA GLU A 501 5.40 9.16 21.35
C GLU A 501 5.48 8.16 20.18
N TRP A 502 4.45 7.34 20.01
CA TRP A 502 4.35 6.36 18.92
C TRP A 502 2.97 6.38 18.28
N LEU A 503 2.94 6.24 16.96
CA LEU A 503 1.74 5.95 16.19
C LEU A 503 1.82 4.52 15.66
N SER A 504 1.16 3.58 16.35
CA SER A 504 1.07 2.17 15.94
C SER A 504 -0.38 1.79 15.65
N ARG A 505 -0.67 1.46 14.39
CA ARG A 505 -2.02 1.09 13.93
C ARG A 505 -1.95 -0.01 12.90
N GLU A 506 -2.86 -0.98 12.98
CA GLU A 506 -2.96 -2.09 12.00
C GLU A 506 -1.66 -2.90 11.86
N GLY A 507 -0.86 -2.99 12.93
CA GLY A 507 0.44 -3.66 12.93
C GLY A 507 1.53 -2.91 12.17
N LEU A 508 1.32 -1.62 11.87
CA LEU A 508 2.29 -0.73 11.23
C LEU A 508 2.66 0.40 12.18
N THR A 509 3.93 0.80 12.13
CA THR A 509 4.43 1.98 12.84
C THR A 509 4.59 3.13 11.87
N TYR A 510 4.02 4.27 12.22
CA TYR A 510 4.12 5.52 11.49
C TYR A 510 4.88 6.53 12.38
N PRO A 511 5.53 7.54 11.81
CA PRO A 511 6.12 8.59 12.62
C PRO A 511 5.02 9.34 13.40
N ALA A 512 5.26 9.55 14.68
CA ALA A 512 4.36 10.24 15.60
C ALA A 512 4.44 11.77 15.44
N MET A 513 4.18 12.26 14.23
CA MET A 513 4.18 13.69 13.89
C MET A 513 2.76 14.23 13.67
N PRO A 514 2.52 15.56 13.77
CA PRO A 514 1.20 16.15 13.56
C PRO A 514 0.63 15.86 12.16
N MET A 515 -0.28 14.89 12.08
CA MET A 515 -0.88 14.44 10.82
C MET A 515 -2.38 14.23 10.96
N GLU A 516 -3.12 14.63 9.93
CA GLU A 516 -4.57 14.40 9.89
C GLU A 516 -4.87 12.89 9.93
N GLY A 517 -5.70 12.49 10.89
CA GLY A 517 -6.02 11.07 11.13
C GLY A 517 -4.93 10.28 11.88
N GLY A 518 -3.76 10.87 12.13
CA GLY A 518 -2.57 10.21 12.66
C GLY A 518 -2.09 10.73 14.02
N MET A 519 -2.98 10.88 15.00
CA MET A 519 -2.55 11.23 16.37
C MET A 519 -1.83 10.06 17.05
N PRO A 520 -0.72 10.30 17.78
CA PRO A 520 -0.03 9.28 18.57
C PRO A 520 -0.99 8.55 19.50
N ASN A 521 -0.78 7.25 19.70
CA ASN A 521 -1.65 6.41 20.51
C ASN A 521 -0.91 5.56 21.56
N TYR A 522 0.42 5.57 21.55
CA TYR A 522 1.24 5.01 22.62
C TYR A 522 2.30 6.02 23.03
N PHE A 523 2.65 5.99 24.31
CA PHE A 523 3.60 6.93 24.90
C PHE A 523 4.54 6.16 25.82
N THR A 524 5.84 6.42 25.75
CA THR A 524 6.83 5.56 26.42
C THR A 524 7.86 6.37 27.18
N ILE A 525 8.19 5.91 28.40
CA ILE A 525 9.38 6.33 29.12
C ILE A 525 10.46 5.29 28.84
N ASN A 526 11.61 5.74 28.34
CA ASN A 526 12.75 4.87 28.04
C ASN A 526 12.33 3.64 27.21
N GLY A 527 11.54 3.86 26.15
CA GLY A 527 11.13 2.82 25.21
C GLY A 527 10.05 1.85 25.73
N LYS A 528 9.52 2.02 26.95
CA LYS A 528 8.44 1.19 27.49
C LYS A 528 7.24 2.03 27.91
N ALA A 529 6.04 1.48 27.79
CA ALA A 529 4.82 2.09 28.33
C ALA A 529 4.41 1.35 29.61
N TYR A 530 3.79 2.04 30.57
CA TYR A 530 3.28 1.40 31.78
C TYR A 530 2.23 0.33 31.44
N PRO A 531 2.23 -0.87 32.07
CA PRO A 531 3.00 -1.26 33.26
C PRO A 531 4.38 -1.89 32.98
N ALA A 532 4.88 -1.86 31.74
CA ALA A 532 6.19 -2.41 31.40
C ALA A 532 7.37 -1.46 31.73
N THR A 533 7.08 -0.26 32.22
CA THR A 533 8.11 0.67 32.68
C THR A 533 8.76 0.20 33.99
N GLU A 534 9.99 0.66 34.23
CA GLU A 534 10.73 0.28 35.43
C GLU A 534 10.15 0.90 36.71
N THR A 535 10.45 0.24 37.83
CA THR A 535 10.21 0.78 39.17
C THR A 535 11.53 1.26 39.77
N ILE A 536 11.54 2.47 40.32
CA ILE A 536 12.69 3.06 41.01
C ILE A 536 12.57 2.72 42.50
N ASP A 537 13.38 1.78 42.98
CA ASP A 537 13.42 1.41 44.39
C ASP A 537 14.30 2.36 45.22
N MET A 538 13.74 2.89 46.29
CA MET A 538 14.37 3.86 47.19
C MET A 538 14.08 3.58 48.66
N LYS A 539 14.80 4.25 49.55
CA LYS A 539 14.54 4.28 51.00
C LYS A 539 14.19 5.67 51.48
N VAL A 540 13.42 5.75 52.57
CA VAL A 540 13.17 7.02 53.26
C VAL A 540 14.50 7.70 53.61
N GLY A 541 14.62 8.98 53.27
CA GLY A 541 15.81 9.80 53.45
C GLY A 541 16.73 9.88 52.22
N GLU A 542 16.55 9.04 51.20
CA GLU A 542 17.31 9.14 49.95
C GLU A 542 16.80 10.30 49.07
N THR A 543 17.73 10.95 48.34
CA THR A 543 17.43 11.94 47.31
C THR A 543 17.59 11.33 45.92
N LEU A 544 16.58 11.50 45.06
CA LEU A 544 16.57 11.13 43.65
C LEU A 544 16.80 12.35 42.77
N ARG A 545 17.83 12.30 41.91
CA ARG A 545 17.90 13.15 40.72
C ARG A 545 17.14 12.50 39.59
N VAL A 546 16.14 13.20 39.05
CA VAL A 546 15.48 12.82 37.79
C VAL A 546 15.93 13.79 36.70
N ARG A 547 16.47 13.26 35.60
CA ARG A 547 16.81 14.01 34.39
C ARG A 547 15.73 13.78 33.35
N PHE A 548 14.81 14.74 33.20
CA PHE A 548 13.82 14.69 32.14
C PHE A 548 14.42 15.16 30.83
N ILE A 549 14.21 14.39 29.76
CA ILE A 549 14.61 14.70 28.39
C ILE A 549 13.37 14.60 27.51
N GLY A 550 12.95 15.73 26.94
CA GLY A 550 11.91 15.80 25.91
C GLY A 550 12.46 15.34 24.56
N SER A 551 12.73 14.05 24.43
CA SER A 551 13.24 13.42 23.21
C SER A 551 12.18 13.23 22.12
N ASN A 552 10.91 13.43 22.46
CA ASN A 552 9.79 13.42 21.54
C ASN A 552 9.79 14.64 20.62
N THR A 553 9.02 14.60 19.55
CA THR A 553 8.99 15.65 18.51
C THR A 553 7.75 16.54 18.56
N ASN A 554 6.67 16.12 19.24
CA ASN A 554 5.35 16.70 19.05
C ASN A 554 4.76 17.33 20.32
N ASP A 555 4.39 16.54 21.33
CA ASP A 555 3.64 17.03 22.47
C ASP A 555 4.51 17.61 23.59
N ILE A 556 3.96 18.54 24.37
CA ILE A 556 4.57 18.91 25.66
C ILE A 556 4.11 17.90 26.69
N HIS A 557 5.04 17.38 27.50
CA HIS A 557 4.73 16.45 28.58
C HIS A 557 4.88 17.15 29.95
N PRO A 558 3.77 17.53 30.62
CA PRO A 558 3.80 17.99 32.02
C PRO A 558 4.14 16.82 32.94
N MET A 559 5.42 16.65 33.29
CA MET A 559 5.88 15.55 34.14
C MET A 559 5.64 15.88 35.61
N HIS A 560 4.80 15.07 36.27
CA HIS A 560 4.40 15.18 37.67
C HIS A 560 5.03 14.04 38.50
N ILE A 561 5.47 14.34 39.72
CA ILE A 561 5.93 13.34 40.70
C ILE A 561 5.08 13.45 41.98
N HIS A 562 4.47 12.34 42.39
CA HIS A 562 3.71 12.27 43.65
C HIS A 562 4.65 12.31 44.88
N GLY A 563 4.11 12.56 46.07
CA GLY A 563 4.85 12.42 47.34
C GLY A 563 5.58 13.69 47.80
N GLY A 564 5.46 14.79 47.07
CA GLY A 564 5.95 16.11 47.49
C GLY A 564 6.52 16.91 46.33
N PRO A 565 6.79 18.22 46.53
CA PRO A 565 7.45 19.01 45.50
C PRO A 565 8.89 18.52 45.33
N PHE A 566 9.35 18.47 44.08
CA PHE A 566 10.77 18.40 43.75
C PHE A 566 11.34 19.81 43.61
N THR A 567 12.67 19.92 43.65
CA THR A 567 13.39 21.16 43.37
C THR A 567 14.00 21.09 41.98
N VAL A 568 13.69 22.06 41.12
CA VAL A 568 14.32 22.18 39.80
C VAL A 568 15.71 22.78 39.97
N VAL A 569 16.74 22.06 39.54
CA VAL A 569 18.16 22.40 39.77
C VAL A 569 18.96 22.63 38.49
N ALA A 570 18.50 22.17 37.33
CA ALA A 570 19.10 22.50 36.05
C ALA A 570 18.04 22.62 34.95
N ARG A 571 18.35 23.39 33.91
CA ARG A 571 17.56 23.50 32.69
C ARG A 571 18.48 23.48 31.47
N ASP A 572 18.16 22.65 30.48
CA ASP A 572 18.85 22.55 29.20
C ASP A 572 20.37 22.34 29.35
N GLY A 573 20.78 21.55 30.34
CA GLY A 573 22.18 21.26 30.68
C GLY A 573 22.83 22.30 31.59
N ALA A 574 22.24 23.49 31.77
CA ALA A 574 22.79 24.53 32.64
C ALA A 574 22.26 24.41 34.08
N ALA A 575 23.17 24.30 35.05
CA ALA A 575 22.81 24.32 36.47
C ALA A 575 22.25 25.69 36.89
N LEU A 576 21.16 25.68 37.65
CA LEU A 576 20.56 26.86 38.23
C LEU A 576 21.30 27.26 39.51
N THR A 577 21.59 28.56 39.64
CA THR A 577 22.07 29.10 40.92
C THR A 577 21.03 28.87 42.01
N THR A 578 21.42 28.81 43.28
CA THR A 578 20.50 28.61 44.41
C THR A 578 19.32 29.59 44.40
N ALA A 579 19.52 30.83 43.93
CA ALA A 579 18.46 31.84 43.83
C ALA A 579 17.49 31.64 42.65
N GLN A 580 17.88 30.85 41.65
CA GLN A 580 17.07 30.50 40.48
C GLN A 580 16.34 29.17 40.65
N GLN A 581 16.77 28.33 41.59
CA GLN A 581 16.09 27.07 41.93
C GLN A 581 14.71 27.36 42.50
N PHE A 582 13.74 26.53 42.13
CA PHE A 582 12.36 26.64 42.59
C PHE A 582 11.74 25.27 42.79
N GLN A 583 10.72 25.21 43.65
CA GLN A 583 9.94 24.00 43.88
C GLN A 583 8.79 23.90 42.89
N ALA A 584 8.53 22.69 42.42
CA ALA A 584 7.37 22.33 41.62
C ALA A 584 6.98 20.88 41.93
N ASP A 585 5.72 20.55 41.69
CA ASP A 585 5.27 19.15 41.64
C ASP A 585 5.14 18.66 40.19
N THR A 586 5.08 19.58 39.24
CA THR A 586 4.87 19.32 37.81
C THR A 586 5.70 20.29 36.98
N ILE A 587 6.40 19.80 35.97
CA ILE A 587 7.18 20.63 35.03
C ILE A 587 6.84 20.29 33.59
N ASN A 588 6.61 21.30 32.76
CA ASN A 588 6.40 21.11 31.33
C ASN A 588 7.73 20.78 30.64
N VAL A 589 7.83 19.58 30.09
CA VAL A 589 8.96 19.13 29.27
C VAL A 589 8.51 19.13 27.82
N GLY A 590 8.88 20.16 27.05
CA GLY A 590 8.61 20.22 25.62
C GLY A 590 9.67 19.52 24.77
N PRO A 591 9.41 19.33 23.46
CA PRO A 591 10.40 18.81 22.51
C PRO A 591 11.73 19.57 22.60
N GLY A 592 12.82 18.82 22.80
CA GLY A 592 14.18 19.33 22.95
C GLY A 592 14.54 19.87 24.35
N GLN A 593 13.60 20.06 25.27
CA GLN A 593 13.90 20.58 26.60
C GLN A 593 14.45 19.52 27.55
N ARG A 594 15.32 19.94 28.48
CA ARG A 594 15.80 19.08 29.57
C ARG A 594 15.66 19.76 30.92
N TYR A 595 15.26 19.01 31.93
CA TYR A 595 15.20 19.49 33.31
C TYR A 595 15.79 18.47 34.26
N ASP A 596 16.66 18.92 35.15
CA ASP A 596 17.12 18.09 36.27
C ASP A 596 16.39 18.54 37.53
N VAL A 597 15.81 17.59 38.24
CA VAL A 597 15.07 17.85 39.48
C VAL A 597 15.58 16.95 40.61
N LEU A 598 15.51 17.45 41.84
CA LEU A 598 15.80 16.69 43.05
C LEU A 598 14.50 16.43 43.80
N TRP A 599 14.18 15.15 44.01
CA TRP A 599 13.03 14.68 44.77
C TRP A 599 13.52 13.91 46.00
N ASN A 600 12.87 14.09 47.15
CA ASN A 600 13.27 13.45 48.41
C ASN A 600 12.25 12.40 48.83
N ALA A 601 12.73 11.21 49.17
CA ALA A 601 11.90 10.14 49.72
C ALA A 601 11.56 10.44 51.19
N LEU A 602 10.42 11.10 51.43
CA LEU A 602 10.04 11.52 52.79
C LEU A 602 9.21 10.49 53.56
N GLU A 603 8.41 9.70 52.85
CA GLU A 603 7.48 8.72 53.43
C GLU A 603 7.49 7.43 52.59
N PRO A 604 7.31 6.25 53.23
CA PRO A 604 7.23 4.98 52.52
C PRO A 604 5.95 4.89 51.69
N GLY A 605 6.01 4.18 50.57
CA GLY A 605 4.88 3.98 49.66
C GLY A 605 5.26 3.93 48.19
N GLN A 606 4.26 3.77 47.33
CA GLN A 606 4.41 3.84 45.88
C GLN A 606 3.97 5.22 45.39
N TRP A 607 4.88 5.92 44.73
CA TRP A 607 4.68 7.27 44.19
C TRP A 607 4.80 7.24 42.67
N LEU A 608 3.86 7.87 41.97
CA LEU A 608 3.90 7.90 40.50
C LEU A 608 4.82 9.02 40.01
N ILE A 609 5.55 8.74 38.94
CA ILE A 609 6.09 9.75 38.01
C ILE A 609 5.28 9.60 36.72
N HIS A 610 4.55 10.62 36.30
CA HIS A 610 3.74 10.49 35.08
C HIS A 610 3.50 11.81 34.35
N CYS A 611 3.10 11.71 33.08
CA CYS A 611 2.60 12.85 32.32
C CYS A 611 1.20 13.25 32.82
N HIS A 612 0.95 14.54 33.04
CA HIS A 612 -0.34 15.06 33.50
C HIS A 612 -1.33 15.39 32.36
N ILE A 613 -1.05 14.93 31.14
CA ILE A 613 -2.05 14.87 30.07
C ILE A 613 -2.65 13.46 30.08
N ASN A 614 -3.93 13.35 30.46
CA ASN A 614 -4.59 12.05 30.68
C ASN A 614 -4.52 11.11 29.46
N HIS A 615 -4.52 11.64 28.24
CA HIS A 615 -4.35 10.82 27.03
C HIS A 615 -2.98 10.10 27.01
N HIS A 616 -1.94 10.74 27.55
CA HIS A 616 -0.56 10.23 27.54
C HIS A 616 -0.31 9.19 28.63
N THR A 617 -1.27 9.00 29.53
CA THR A 617 -1.30 7.92 30.53
C THR A 617 -2.19 6.76 30.08
N THR A 618 -2.36 6.58 28.76
CA THR A 618 -3.11 5.47 28.18
C THR A 618 -2.28 4.68 27.19
N ASN A 619 -2.65 3.42 27.00
CA ASN A 619 -2.14 2.55 25.95
C ASN A 619 -3.25 2.39 24.90
N ASN A 620 -3.12 3.07 23.78
CA ASN A 620 -4.14 3.14 22.73
C ASN A 620 -5.52 3.57 23.27
N ASN A 621 -5.56 4.67 24.02
CA ASN A 621 -6.75 5.23 24.67
C ASN A 621 -7.37 4.36 25.78
N VAL A 622 -6.64 3.35 26.29
CA VAL A 622 -7.08 2.49 27.39
C VAL A 622 -6.08 2.56 28.56
N GLU A 623 -6.58 2.82 29.76
CA GLU A 623 -5.81 2.64 31.00
C GLU A 623 -5.83 1.15 31.41
N THR A 624 -4.68 0.63 31.82
CA THR A 624 -4.50 -0.73 32.35
C THR A 624 -3.93 -0.63 33.75
N ASP A 625 -4.53 -1.29 34.73
CA ASP A 625 -4.10 -1.25 36.13
C ASP A 625 -3.98 0.17 36.72
N GLY A 626 -4.90 1.06 36.31
CA GLY A 626 -5.01 2.43 36.82
C GLY A 626 -4.12 3.47 36.15
N ALA A 627 -3.31 3.10 35.14
CA ALA A 627 -2.52 4.02 34.35
C ALA A 627 -2.14 3.42 32.98
N GLY A 628 -1.14 3.99 32.32
CA GLY A 628 -0.67 3.59 31.00
C GLY A 628 0.41 4.56 30.54
N GLY A 629 0.92 4.35 29.32
CA GLY A 629 1.78 5.31 28.63
C GLY A 629 2.97 5.80 29.46
N LEU A 630 3.12 7.14 29.56
CA LEU A 630 4.16 7.84 30.31
C LEU A 630 3.89 7.80 31.82
N THR A 631 4.01 6.62 32.42
CA THR A 631 3.88 6.41 33.85
C THR A 631 5.00 5.50 34.36
N MET A 632 5.56 5.81 35.53
CA MET A 632 6.55 5.02 36.25
C MET A 632 6.23 5.04 37.75
N ILE A 633 6.79 4.08 38.50
CA ILE A 633 6.62 3.99 39.95
C ILE A 633 7.97 4.25 40.64
N ILE A 634 7.97 5.10 41.66
CA ILE A 634 8.98 5.14 42.72
C ILE A 634 8.45 4.33 43.89
N ASN A 635 9.16 3.30 44.30
CA ASN A 635 8.81 2.46 45.44
C ASN A 635 9.74 2.80 46.61
N VAL A 636 9.20 3.44 47.65
CA VAL A 636 9.96 3.85 48.83
C VAL A 636 9.69 2.89 49.98
N THR A 637 10.75 2.25 50.49
CA THR A 637 10.71 1.43 51.70
C THR A 637 11.25 2.20 52.91
N GLU A 638 11.03 1.67 54.11
CA GLU A 638 11.60 2.20 55.36
C GLU A 638 13.13 2.31 55.36
#